data_AF-A0A7W4G3C1-F1
#
_entry.id   AF-A0A7W4G3C1-F1
#
_cell.length_a   1.000
_cell.length_b   1.000
_cell.length_c   1.000
_cell.angle_alpha   90.00
_cell.angle_beta   90.00
_cell.angle_gamma   90.00
#
_symmetry.space_group_name_H-M   'P 1'
#
loop_
_entity.id
_entity.type
_entity.pdbx_description
1 polymer ?
#
loop_
_entity_poly.entity_id
_entity_poly.type
_entity_poly.pdbx_seq_one_letter_code
_entity_poly.pdbx_strand_id
1 'polypeptide(L)'
;HQIATQQFIKHKVYEGKGRPKKDAPVKNIEWQITAEIEENESAIKQIVEQKSCFVLATNIDKEALSPVGLLKHYKAQSEVEKG
;
A
#
# COMPACT_ATOMS: atom_id res chain seq x y z
N HIS A 1 2.30 -1.25 -0.81
CA HIS A 1 2.44 -2.70 -0.65
C HIS A 1 2.33 -3.38 -2.00
N GLN A 2 3.02 -4.51 -2.17
CA GLN A 2 3.01 -5.36 -3.37
C GLN A 2 3.02 -6.83 -2.96
N ILE A 3 2.61 -7.72 -3.88
CA ILE A 3 2.65 -9.17 -3.65
C ILE A 3 4.06 -9.67 -3.95
N ALA A 4 4.73 -10.22 -2.95
CA ALA A 4 6.07 -10.80 -3.09
C ALA A 4 6.00 -12.20 -3.68
N THR A 5 5.12 -13.04 -3.11
CA THR A 5 4.91 -14.42 -3.53
C THR A 5 3.42 -14.76 -3.50
N GLN A 6 3.02 -15.69 -4.36
CA GLN A 6 1.67 -16.25 -4.37
C GLN A 6 1.70 -17.74 -4.74
N GLN A 7 0.92 -18.52 -4.02
CA GLN A 7 0.75 -19.96 -4.22
C GLN A 7 -0.72 -20.31 -4.31
N PHE A 8 -1.04 -21.19 -5.25
CA PHE A 8 -2.37 -21.74 -5.47
C PHE A 8 -2.31 -23.25 -5.27
N ILE A 9 -3.05 -23.74 -4.28
CA ILE A 9 -3.13 -25.17 -3.98
C ILE A 9 -4.53 -25.64 -4.37
N LYS A 10 -4.57 -26.66 -5.23
CA LYS A 10 -5.78 -27.30 -5.70
C LYS A 10 -6.13 -28.50 -4.83
N HIS A 11 -7.27 -28.44 -4.16
CA HIS A 11 -7.81 -29.52 -3.35
C HIS A 11 -8.98 -30.18 -4.07
N LYS A 12 -8.85 -31.48 -4.37
CA LYS A 12 -9.97 -32.27 -4.91
C LYS A 12 -10.82 -32.76 -3.75
N VAL A 13 -12.09 -32.41 -3.74
CA VAL A 13 -13.06 -32.87 -2.75
C VAL A 13 -13.90 -33.98 -3.39
N TYR A 14 -13.97 -35.12 -2.72
CA TYR A 14 -14.68 -36.32 -3.17
C TYR A 14 -15.89 -36.57 -2.28
N GLU A 15 -16.86 -37.33 -2.81
CA GLU A 15 -18.05 -37.71 -2.07
C GLU A 15 -17.78 -38.87 -1.08
N GLY A 16 -18.32 -38.78 0.13
CA GLY A 16 -18.14 -39.77 1.20
C GLY A 16 -17.00 -39.45 2.19
N LYS A 17 -17.00 -40.13 3.35
CA LYS A 17 -15.95 -39.96 4.39
C LYS A 17 -14.78 -40.92 4.14
N GLY A 18 -13.55 -40.43 4.29
CA GLY A 18 -12.33 -41.24 4.23
C GLY A 18 -11.58 -41.17 2.90
N ARG A 19 -10.67 -42.12 2.68
CA ARG A 19 -9.82 -42.15 1.47
C ARG A 19 -10.68 -42.48 0.24
N PRO A 20 -10.69 -41.63 -0.80
CA PRO A 20 -11.44 -41.90 -2.03
C PRO A 20 -10.96 -43.17 -2.73
N LYS A 21 -11.88 -43.88 -3.39
CA LYS A 21 -11.53 -44.97 -4.32
C LYS A 21 -10.80 -44.38 -5.54
N LYS A 22 -9.99 -45.20 -6.21
CA LYS A 22 -9.10 -44.78 -7.32
C LYS A 22 -9.85 -44.03 -8.44
N ASP A 23 -11.11 -44.41 -8.68
CA ASP A 23 -11.95 -43.87 -9.76
C ASP A 23 -13.17 -43.08 -9.22
N ALA A 24 -13.11 -42.59 -7.97
CA ALA A 24 -14.20 -41.82 -7.40
C ALA A 24 -14.39 -40.49 -8.16
N PRO A 25 -15.63 -40.12 -8.54
CA PRO A 25 -15.88 -38.84 -9.17
C PRO A 25 -15.56 -37.69 -8.19
N VAL A 26 -14.89 -36.66 -8.70
CA VAL A 26 -14.61 -35.44 -7.93
C VAL A 26 -15.91 -34.66 -7.79
N LYS A 27 -16.31 -34.34 -6.56
CA LYS A 27 -17.52 -33.56 -6.28
C LYS A 27 -17.29 -32.07 -6.58
N ASN A 28 -16.18 -31.53 -6.12
CA ASN A 28 -15.78 -30.14 -6.33
C ASN A 28 -14.26 -29.95 -6.23
N ILE A 29 -13.79 -28.82 -6.73
CA ILE A 29 -12.42 -28.36 -6.55
C ILE A 29 -12.45 -27.16 -5.61
N GLU A 30 -11.66 -27.22 -4.55
CA GLU A 30 -11.40 -26.10 -3.67
C GLU A 30 -10.01 -25.54 -3.96
N TRP A 31 -9.88 -24.23 -3.91
CA TRP A 31 -8.63 -23.53 -4.13
C TRP A 31 -8.23 -22.84 -2.84
N GLN A 32 -7.02 -23.14 -2.37
CA GLN A 32 -6.37 -22.39 -1.31
C GLN A 32 -5.35 -21.47 -1.93
N ILE A 33 -5.45 -20.18 -1.61
CA ILE A 33 -4.55 -19.14 -2.09
C ILE A 33 -3.76 -18.63 -0.89
N THR A 34 -2.43 -18.65 -1.00
CA THR A 34 -1.53 -18.08 0.01
C THR A 34 -0.67 -17.05 -0.69
N ALA A 35 -0.56 -15.86 -0.10
CA ALA A 35 0.26 -14.78 -0.64
C ALA A 35 1.01 -14.08 0.48
N GLU A 36 2.23 -13.66 0.18
CA GLU A 36 3.03 -12.79 1.03
C GLU A 36 3.00 -11.39 0.46
N ILE A 37 2.80 -10.41 1.34
CA ILE A 37 2.71 -9.00 0.97
C ILE A 37 3.90 -8.28 1.61
N GLU A 38 4.57 -7.45 0.81
CA GLU A 38 5.66 -6.61 1.26
C GLU A 38 5.39 -5.14 0.95
N GLU A 39 6.17 -4.26 1.56
CA GLU A 39 6.13 -2.84 1.23
C GLU A 39 6.69 -2.60 -0.18
N ASN A 40 6.08 -1.66 -0.89
CA ASN A 40 6.61 -1.23 -2.19
C ASN A 40 7.43 0.03 -1.92
N GLU A 41 8.72 -0.14 -1.65
CA GLU A 41 9.62 0.96 -1.31
C GLU A 41 9.69 2.03 -2.39
N SER A 42 9.59 1.64 -3.67
CA SER A 42 9.57 2.59 -4.80
C SER A 42 8.34 3.49 -4.75
N ALA A 43 7.16 2.91 -4.55
CA ALA A 43 5.92 3.67 -4.44
C ALA A 43 5.93 4.58 -3.20
N ILE A 44 6.47 4.09 -2.08
CA ILE A 44 6.64 4.89 -0.86
C ILE A 44 7.56 6.07 -1.14
N LYS A 45 8.73 5.83 -1.74
CA LYS A 45 9.71 6.86 -2.07
C LYS A 45 9.14 7.92 -3.02
N GLN A 46 8.43 7.50 -4.06
CA GLN A 46 7.77 8.42 -5.00
C GLN A 46 6.75 9.32 -4.29
N ILE A 47 5.93 8.75 -3.40
CA ILE A 47 4.96 9.53 -2.63
C ILE A 47 5.67 10.52 -1.69
N VAL A 48 6.75 10.10 -1.04
CA VAL A 48 7.56 10.97 -0.18
C VAL A 48 8.14 12.12 -0.99
N GLU A 49 8.79 11.84 -2.12
CA GLU A 49 9.38 12.84 -2.99
C GLU A 49 8.31 13.85 -3.46
N GLN A 50 7.18 13.36 -3.98
CA GLN A 50 6.06 14.18 -4.44
C GLN A 50 5.52 15.09 -3.32
N LYS A 51 5.48 14.62 -2.07
CA LYS A 51 4.96 15.38 -0.93
C LYS A 51 6.01 16.22 -0.19
N SER A 52 7.29 16.09 -0.54
CA SER A 52 8.41 16.74 0.16
C SER A 52 8.88 18.04 -0.49
N CYS A 53 8.62 18.26 -1.77
CA CYS A 53 9.08 19.44 -2.48
C CYS A 53 8.09 20.59 -2.37
N PHE A 54 8.52 21.71 -1.80
CA PHE A 54 7.74 22.94 -1.68
C PHE A 54 8.51 24.09 -2.34
N VAL A 55 7.91 24.72 -3.34
CA VAL A 55 8.41 25.98 -3.92
C VAL A 55 7.55 27.11 -3.34
N LEU A 56 8.13 27.89 -2.44
CA LEU A 56 7.44 28.98 -1.75
C LEU A 56 7.91 30.32 -2.29
N ALA A 57 7.02 31.04 -2.95
CA ALA A 57 7.21 32.46 -3.25
C ALA A 57 6.65 33.28 -2.09
N THR A 58 7.45 34.18 -1.53
CA THR A 58 7.04 35.05 -0.41
C THR A 58 7.54 36.48 -0.62
N ASN A 59 6.75 37.44 -0.15
CA ASN A 59 7.12 38.86 -0.11
C ASN A 59 7.76 39.26 1.24
N ILE A 60 7.98 38.28 2.13
CA ILE A 60 8.64 38.50 3.42
C ILE A 60 10.13 38.73 3.17
N ASP A 61 10.70 39.71 3.87
CA ASP A 61 12.13 40.00 3.84
C ASP A 61 12.94 38.77 4.30
N LYS A 62 14.07 38.49 3.65
CA LYS A 62 14.91 37.32 3.93
C LYS A 62 15.42 37.29 5.37
N GLU A 63 15.62 38.46 5.97
CA GLU A 63 16.10 38.58 7.35
C GLU A 63 14.97 38.54 8.39
N ALA A 64 13.71 38.69 7.96
CA ALA A 64 12.57 38.71 8.87
C ALA A 64 12.13 37.31 9.30
N LEU A 65 12.44 36.27 8.50
CA LEU A 65 12.01 34.91 8.81
C LEU A 65 12.95 33.86 8.21
N SER A 66 13.38 32.90 9.04
CA SER A 66 14.18 31.79 8.55
C SER A 66 13.40 30.90 7.57
N PRO A 67 14.06 30.19 6.64
CA PRO A 67 13.40 29.27 5.72
C PRO A 67 12.55 28.19 6.41
N VAL A 68 12.97 27.72 7.59
CA VAL A 68 12.21 26.77 8.42
C VAL A 68 10.95 27.40 8.99
N GLY A 69 11.06 28.66 9.47
CA GLY A 69 9.91 29.45 9.91
C GLY A 69 8.90 29.64 8.78
N LEU A 70 9.36 30.01 7.58
CA LEU A 70 8.52 30.21 6.41
C LEU A 70 7.73 28.95 6.04
N LEU A 71 8.40 27.79 6.00
CA LEU A 71 7.74 26.51 5.72
C LEU A 71 6.70 26.15 6.80
N LYS A 72 6.99 26.44 8.07
CA LYS A 72 6.04 26.19 9.18
C LYS A 72 4.79 27.05 9.05
N HIS A 73 4.96 28.34 8.79
CA HIS A 73 3.83 29.27 8.59
C HIS A 73 2.99 28.88 7.36
N TYR A 74 3.63 28.53 6.25
CA TYR A 74 2.96 28.05 5.05
C TYR A 74 2.09 26.80 5.33
N LYS A 75 2.63 25.81 6.05
CA LYS A 75 1.86 24.60 6.40
C LYS A 75 0.67 24.88 7.32
N ALA A 76 0.82 25.79 8.28
CA ALA A 76 -0.26 26.20 9.19
C ALA A 76 -1.39 26.94 8.45
N GLN A 77 -1.08 27.68 7.37
CA GLN A 77 -2.11 28.33 6.55
C GLN A 77 -3.03 27.30 5.87
N SER A 78 -2.49 26.16 5.42
CA SER A 78 -3.29 25.08 4.82
C SER A 78 -4.28 24.42 5.79
N GLU A 79 -4.12 24.59 7.11
CA GLU A 79 -5.05 24.05 8.11
C GLU A 79 -6.32 24.90 8.24
N VAL A 80 -6.24 26.19 7.92
CA VAL A 80 -7.38 27.13 8.03
C VAL A 80 -8.31 27.08 6.80
N GLU A 81 -7.80 26.64 5.64
CA GLU A 81 -8.57 26.55 4.39
C GLU A 81 -9.24 25.18 4.17
N LYS A 82 -8.96 24.20 5.03
CA LYS A 82 -9.68 22.92 5.06
C LYS A 82 -10.82 23.05 6.06
N GLY A 83 -11.91 23.68 5.63
CA GLY A 83 -13.17 23.71 6.39
C GLY A 83 -13.65 22.32 6.79
#